data_AF-A0A8J7HK98-F1
#
_entry.id   AF-A0A8J7HK98-F1
#
_cell.length_a   1.000
_cell.length_b   1.000
_cell.length_c   1.000
_cell.angle_alpha   90.00
_cell.angle_beta   90.00
_cell.angle_gamma   90.00
#
_symmetry.space_group_name_H-M   'P 1'
#
loop_
_entity.id
_entity.type
_entity.pdbx_description
1 polymer ?
#
loop_
_entity_poly.entity_id
_entity_poly.type
_entity_poly.pdbx_seq_one_letter_code
_entity_poly.pdbx_strand_id
1 'polypeptide(L)'
;MAGVTKVKIEESAEELRELLKKQKTALGKERIQALYLLKIGQVRTIQDLVVVLGRGSATVQRWFKAYTELGIASLVSRKKGSGRPPIIKSDIREQLSKELEDPQGFKSYEEIRTW
;
A
#
# COMPACT_ATOMS: atom_id res chain seq x y z
N MET A 1 -4.66 20.65 -18.31
CA MET A 1 -5.12 21.66 -17.33
C MET A 1 -4.33 21.47 -16.04
N ALA A 2 -3.45 22.43 -15.72
CA ALA A 2 -2.65 22.43 -14.49
C ALA A 2 -3.51 22.87 -13.31
N GLY A 3 -4.28 21.93 -12.75
CA GLY A 3 -5.08 22.18 -11.55
C GLY A 3 -4.14 22.37 -10.36
N VAL A 4 -4.21 23.53 -9.72
CA VAL A 4 -3.56 23.78 -8.43
C VAL A 4 -4.03 22.70 -7.45
N THR A 5 -3.08 21.95 -6.90
CA THR A 5 -3.38 20.92 -5.92
C THR A 5 -3.78 21.55 -4.60
N LYS A 6 -5.09 21.65 -4.35
CA LYS A 6 -5.62 21.97 -3.02
C LYS A 6 -5.64 20.69 -2.17
N VAL A 7 -4.47 20.22 -1.76
CA VAL A 7 -4.35 19.15 -0.76
C VAL A 7 -4.11 19.83 0.58
N LYS A 8 -5.02 19.64 1.55
CA LYS A 8 -4.80 20.11 2.92
C LYS A 8 -3.85 19.13 3.60
N ILE A 9 -2.63 19.58 3.88
CA ILE A 9 -1.61 18.76 4.53
C ILE A 9 -1.64 19.09 6.02
N GLU A 10 -2.04 18.12 6.84
CA GLU A 10 -2.16 18.28 8.29
C GLU A 10 -0.79 18.29 8.97
N GLU A 11 0.15 17.47 8.50
CA GLU A 11 1.49 17.36 9.10
C GLU A 11 2.35 18.61 8.87
N SER A 12 3.23 18.89 9.83
CA SER A 12 4.21 19.96 9.73
C SER A 12 5.35 19.60 8.75
N ALA A 13 6.10 20.60 8.31
CA ALA A 13 7.27 20.36 7.46
C ALA A 13 8.35 19.52 8.19
N GLU A 14 8.48 19.68 9.51
CA GLU A 14 9.44 18.95 10.32
C GLU A 14 9.03 17.47 10.47
N GLU A 15 7.75 17.21 10.71
CA GLU A 15 7.20 15.85 10.79
C GLU A 15 7.43 15.08 9.49
N LEU A 16 7.11 15.71 8.34
CA LEU A 16 7.36 15.11 7.03
C LEU A 16 8.86 14.87 6.77
N ARG A 17 9.73 15.77 7.25
CA ARG A 17 11.18 15.60 7.14
C ARG A 17 11.70 14.45 8.00
N GLU A 18 11.15 14.25 9.19
CA GLU A 18 11.46 13.07 10.00
C GLU A 18 10.97 11.77 9.36
N LEU A 19 9.75 11.77 8.83
CA LEU A 19 9.19 10.62 8.13
C LEU A 19 10.04 10.23 6.91
N LEU A 20 10.55 11.21 6.16
CA LEU A 20 11.50 10.97 5.06
C LEU A 20 12.78 10.26 5.53
N LYS A 21 13.33 10.64 6.68
CA LYS A 21 14.52 10.00 7.26
C LYS A 21 14.23 8.56 7.70
N LYS A 22 13.07 8.33 8.32
CA LYS A 22 12.65 7.01 8.84
C LYS A 22 12.28 6.04 7.71
N GLN A 23 11.91 6.54 6.54
CA GLN A 23 11.40 5.70 5.46
C GLN A 23 12.49 4.85 4.78
N LYS A 24 12.24 3.55 4.69
CA LYS A 24 13.19 2.58 4.10
C LYS A 24 12.97 2.33 2.61
N THR A 25 11.74 2.52 2.12
CA THR A 25 11.38 2.22 0.72
C THR A 25 11.48 3.47 -0.16
N ALA A 26 12.03 3.32 -1.37
CA ALA A 26 12.13 4.41 -2.34
C ALA A 26 10.76 5.03 -2.66
N LEU A 27 9.75 4.18 -2.93
CA LEU A 27 8.39 4.64 -3.23
C LEU A 27 7.76 5.42 -2.05
N GLY A 28 7.99 4.97 -0.82
CA GLY A 28 7.49 5.70 0.36
C GLY A 28 8.18 7.05 0.52
N LYS A 29 9.50 7.12 0.25
CA LYS A 29 10.25 8.39 0.26
C LYS A 29 9.68 9.37 -0.75
N GLU A 30 9.47 8.94 -2.00
CA GLU A 30 8.90 9.80 -3.05
C GLU A 30 7.51 10.35 -2.68
N ARG A 31 6.65 9.50 -2.09
CA ARG A 31 5.30 9.91 -1.65
C ARG A 31 5.33 10.96 -0.56
N ILE A 32 6.16 10.76 0.47
CA ILE A 32 6.30 11.74 1.56
C ILE A 32 6.99 13.01 1.04
N GLN A 33 7.96 12.86 0.13
CA GLN A 33 8.65 13.99 -0.50
C GLN A 33 7.68 14.87 -1.28
N ALA A 34 6.69 14.27 -1.97
CA ALA A 34 5.65 15.01 -2.67
C ALA A 34 4.87 15.94 -1.73
N LEU A 35 4.48 15.43 -0.55
CA LEU A 35 3.80 16.24 0.47
C LEU A 35 4.73 17.30 1.06
N TYR A 36 5.98 16.94 1.35
CA TYR A 36 6.96 17.86 1.92
C TYR A 36 7.20 19.06 1.01
N LEU A 37 7.42 18.84 -0.29
CA LEU A 37 7.65 19.89 -1.28
C LEU A 37 6.46 20.84 -1.45
N LEU A 38 5.23 20.32 -1.35
CA LEU A 38 4.02 21.15 -1.32
C LEU A 38 3.91 21.94 -0.01
N LYS A 39 4.19 21.31 1.13
CA LYS A 39 4.07 21.94 2.46
C LYS A 39 5.03 23.12 2.62
N ILE A 40 6.26 23.01 2.13
CA ILE A 40 7.24 24.10 2.16
C ILE A 40 7.06 25.10 1.01
N GLY A 41 6.10 24.88 0.11
CA GLY A 41 5.80 25.77 -1.01
C GLY A 41 6.85 25.79 -2.12
N GLN A 42 7.80 24.85 -2.13
CA GLN A 42 8.81 24.71 -3.18
C GLN A 42 8.16 24.29 -4.51
N VAL A 43 7.04 23.57 -4.43
CA VAL A 43 6.19 23.24 -5.57
C VAL A 43 4.77 23.73 -5.30
N ARG A 44 4.10 24.22 -6.35
CA ARG A 44 2.72 24.72 -6.27
C ARG A 44 1.73 23.87 -7.06
N THR A 45 2.20 23.15 -8.08
CA THR A 45 1.35 22.38 -8.98
C THR A 45 1.72 20.90 -9.04
N ILE A 46 0.78 20.06 -9.50
CA ILE A 46 1.07 18.65 -9.78
C ILE A 46 2.13 18.53 -10.86
N GLN A 47 2.12 19.43 -11.85
CA GLN A 47 3.05 19.40 -12.98
C GLN A 47 4.49 19.56 -12.50
N ASP A 48 4.77 20.49 -11.58
CA ASP A 48 6.14 20.64 -11.08
C ASP A 48 6.55 19.43 -10.23
N LEU A 49 5.62 18.82 -9.49
CA LEU A 49 5.87 17.57 -8.76
C LEU A 49 6.22 16.41 -9.69
N VAL A 50 5.52 16.29 -10.82
CA VAL A 50 5.78 15.28 -11.85
C VAL A 50 7.20 15.41 -12.38
N VAL A 51 7.66 16.64 -12.64
CA VAL A 51 9.02 16.92 -13.10
C VAL A 51 10.05 16.59 -12.02
N VAL A 52 9.83 17.03 -10.78
CA VAL A 52 10.77 16.81 -9.67
C VAL A 52 10.88 15.33 -9.28
N LEU A 53 9.77 14.60 -9.27
CA LEU A 53 9.72 13.20 -8.84
C LEU A 53 9.96 12.20 -9.99
N GLY A 54 9.90 12.64 -11.24
CA GLY A 54 9.99 11.75 -12.41
C GLY A 54 8.83 10.74 -12.49
N ARG A 55 7.65 11.09 -11.97
CA ARG A 55 6.47 10.22 -11.91
C ARG A 55 5.31 10.80 -12.70
N GLY A 56 4.50 9.96 -13.33
CA GLY A 56 3.34 10.41 -14.08
C GLY A 56 2.28 11.12 -13.21
N SER A 57 1.60 12.10 -13.78
CA SER A 57 0.57 12.91 -13.08
C SER A 57 -0.54 12.07 -12.44
N ALA A 58 -1.00 11.02 -13.11
CA ALA A 58 -2.02 10.12 -12.58
C ALA A 58 -1.56 9.37 -11.32
N THR A 59 -0.27 9.08 -11.20
CA THR A 59 0.31 8.41 -10.03
C THR A 59 0.35 9.36 -8.85
N VAL A 60 0.83 10.60 -9.06
CA VAL A 60 0.87 11.64 -8.01
C VAL A 60 -0.54 11.98 -7.52
N GLN A 61 -1.51 12.14 -8.44
CA GLN A 61 -2.91 12.34 -8.08
C GLN A 61 -3.49 11.21 -7.24
N ARG A 62 -3.17 9.95 -7.59
CA ARG A 62 -3.61 8.78 -6.82
C ARG A 62 -3.05 8.78 -5.40
N TRP A 63 -1.80 9.21 -5.23
CA TRP A 63 -1.21 9.35 -3.89
C TRP A 63 -1.92 10.41 -3.08
N PHE A 64 -2.19 11.58 -3.64
CA PHE A 64 -2.90 12.64 -2.93
C PHE A 64 -4.34 12.26 -2.61
N LYS A 65 -5.05 11.57 -3.50
CA LYS A 65 -6.36 11.02 -3.19
C LYS A 65 -6.31 10.06 -1.99
N ALA A 66 -5.37 9.11 -2.00
CA ALA A 66 -5.20 8.17 -0.90
C ALA A 66 -4.85 8.88 0.42
N TYR A 67 -4.00 9.90 0.37
CA TYR A 67 -3.66 10.71 1.53
C TYR A 67 -4.87 11.48 2.08
N THR A 68 -5.67 12.11 1.22
CA THR A 68 -6.88 12.83 1.66
C THR A 68 -7.91 11.90 2.30
N GLU A 69 -8.03 10.65 1.82
CA GLU A 69 -9.02 9.69 2.32
C GLU A 69 -8.55 8.93 3.58
N LEU A 70 -7.26 8.60 3.66
CA LEU A 70 -6.72 7.64 4.64
C LEU A 70 -5.52 8.19 5.43
N GLY A 71 -5.13 9.45 5.22
CA GLY A 71 -4.01 10.11 5.86
C GLY A 71 -2.63 9.58 5.44
N ILE A 72 -1.61 9.98 6.18
CA ILE A 72 -0.19 9.68 5.90
C ILE A 72 0.13 8.17 5.90
N ALA A 73 -0.58 7.38 6.70
CA ALA A 73 -0.39 5.92 6.78
C ALA A 73 -0.62 5.22 5.43
N SER A 74 -1.48 5.79 4.59
CA SER A 74 -1.75 5.28 3.23
C SER A 74 -0.56 5.42 2.29
N LEU A 75 0.30 6.41 2.51
CA LEU A 75 1.48 6.67 1.69
C LEU A 75 2.65 5.78 2.11
N VAL A 76 2.78 5.54 3.41
CA VAL A 76 3.85 4.73 4.01
C VAL A 76 3.58 3.23 3.84
N SER A 77 2.32 2.81 3.96
CA SER A 77 1.97 1.39 3.85
C SER A 77 2.08 0.89 2.41
N ARG A 78 2.85 -0.18 2.23
CA ARG A 78 2.79 -0.99 1.02
C ARG A 78 1.73 -2.06 1.27
N LYS A 79 0.54 -1.93 0.68
CA LYS A 79 -0.37 -3.08 0.60
C LYS A 79 0.36 -4.19 -0.15
N LYS A 80 0.73 -5.26 0.56
CA LYS A 80 1.22 -6.49 -0.08
C LYS A 80 0.06 -6.99 -0.91
N GLY A 81 0.25 -7.13 -2.23
CA GLY A 81 -0.77 -7.74 -3.08
C GLY A 81 -1.07 -9.11 -2.50
N SER A 82 -2.35 -9.40 -2.26
CA SER A 82 -2.82 -10.64 -1.63
C SER A 82 -2.58 -11.90 -2.47
N GLY A 83 -1.85 -11.79 -3.58
CA GLY A 83 -1.67 -12.84 -4.56
C GLY A 83 -3.00 -13.29 -5.18
N ARG A 84 -2.93 -14.33 -6.00
CA ARG A 84 -4.13 -15.08 -6.37
C ARG A 84 -4.62 -15.82 -5.12
N PRO A 85 -5.92 -15.73 -4.77
CA PRO A 85 -6.45 -16.50 -3.65
C PRO A 85 -6.18 -18.00 -3.88
N PRO A 86 -5.86 -18.77 -2.82
CA PRO A 86 -5.63 -20.20 -2.96
C PRO A 86 -6.90 -20.90 -3.46
N ILE A 87 -6.73 -21.92 -4.29
CA ILE A 87 -7.85 -22.73 -4.82
C ILE A 87 -8.59 -23.43 -3.68
N ILE A 88 -7.84 -23.93 -2.70
CA ILE A 88 -8.38 -24.53 -1.48
C ILE A 88 -8.66 -23.41 -0.48
N LYS A 89 -9.93 -23.20 -0.14
CA LYS A 89 -10.39 -22.21 0.85
C LYS A 89 -9.91 -22.57 2.26
N SER A 90 -9.87 -21.58 3.15
CA SER A 90 -9.53 -21.74 4.57
C SER A 90 -10.34 -22.85 5.23
N ASP A 91 -11.65 -22.84 4.99
CA ASP A 91 -12.59 -23.72 5.70
C ASP A 91 -12.34 -25.19 5.34
N ILE A 92 -12.05 -25.46 4.05
CA ILE A 92 -11.69 -26.80 3.55
C ILE A 92 -10.34 -27.24 4.13
N ARG A 93 -9.37 -26.32 4.27
CA ARG A 93 -8.08 -26.64 4.90
C ARG A 93 -8.24 -26.98 6.37
N GLU A 94 -9.08 -26.27 7.10
CA GLU A 94 -9.34 -26.55 8.51
C GLU A 94 -10.03 -27.90 8.71
N GLN A 95 -10.98 -28.24 7.84
CA GLN A 95 -11.59 -29.57 7.81
C GLN A 95 -10.56 -30.65 7.49
N LEU A 96 -9.76 -30.46 6.43
CA LEU A 96 -8.72 -31.40 6.04
C LEU A 96 -7.68 -31.60 7.15
N SER A 97 -7.27 -30.53 7.85
CA SER A 97 -6.34 -30.61 8.98
C SER A 97 -6.91 -31.44 10.14
N LYS A 98 -8.20 -31.28 10.47
CA LYS A 98 -8.85 -32.07 11.54
C LYS A 98 -8.92 -33.56 11.19
N GLU A 99 -9.29 -33.87 9.95
CA GLU A 99 -9.38 -35.26 9.47
C GLU A 99 -8.00 -35.95 9.38
N LEU A 100 -6.93 -35.18 9.14
CA LEU A 100 -5.56 -35.70 9.15
C LEU A 100 -5.02 -35.93 10.57
N GLU A 101 -5.54 -35.23 11.57
CA GLU A 101 -5.18 -35.42 12.98
C GLU A 101 -5.91 -36.61 13.63
N ASP A 102 -7.04 -37.04 13.06
CA ASP A 102 -7.79 -38.21 13.53
C ASP A 102 -7.08 -39.53 13.13
N PRO A 103 -6.70 -40.39 14.10
CA PRO A 103 -6.15 -41.72 13.81
C PRO A 103 -7.09 -42.64 13.02
N GLN A 104 -8.40 -42.36 13.00
CA GLN A 104 -9.41 -43.07 12.20
C GLN A 104 -9.75 -42.38 10.87
N GLY A 105 -9.13 -41.23 10.60
CA GLY A 105 -9.36 -40.43 9.39
C GLY A 105 -8.79 -41.08 8.13
N PHE A 106 -8.30 -40.25 7.20
CA PHE A 106 -7.83 -40.73 5.91
C PHE A 106 -6.73 -41.79 6.04
N LYS A 107 -6.94 -42.97 5.45
CA LYS A 107 -6.02 -44.11 5.50
C LYS A 107 -5.01 -44.09 4.37
N SER A 108 -5.28 -43.32 3.33
CA SER A 108 -4.39 -43.18 2.17
C SER A 108 -4.52 -41.84 1.49
N TYR A 109 -3.50 -41.51 0.69
CA TYR A 109 -3.49 -40.31 -0.13
C TYR A 109 -4.63 -40.25 -1.17
N GLU A 110 -5.06 -41.40 -1.70
CA GLU A 110 -6.14 -41.45 -2.69
C GLU A 110 -7.51 -41.08 -2.08
N GLU A 111 -7.73 -41.37 -0.79
CA GLU A 111 -8.96 -40.94 -0.09
C GLU A 111 -8.99 -39.42 0.05
N ILE A 112 -7.85 -38.80 0.38
CA ILE A 112 -7.72 -37.32 0.45
C ILE A 112 -7.96 -36.67 -0.91
N ARG A 113 -7.53 -37.31 -2.00
CA ARG A 113 -7.69 -36.79 -3.37
C ARG A 113 -9.13 -36.89 -3.88
N THR A 114 -9.88 -37.89 -3.41
CA THR A 114 -11.27 -38.16 -3.84
C THR A 114 -12.27 -37.33 -3.05
N TRP A 115 -11.95 -37.02 -1.80
CA TRP A 115 -12.69 -36.11 -0.92
C TRP A 115 -12.59 -34.66 -1.40
#